data_AF-A0A8T5A174-F1
#
_entry.id   AF-A0A8T5A174-F1
#
_cell.length_a   1.000
_cell.length_b   1.000
_cell.length_c   1.000
_cell.angle_alpha   90.00
_cell.angle_beta   90.00
_cell.angle_gamma   90.00
#
_symmetry.space_group_name_H-M   'P 1'
#
loop_
_entity.id
_entity.type
_entity.pdbx_description
1 polymer ?
#
loop_
_entity_poly.entity_id
_entity_poly.type
_entity_poly.pdbx_seq_one_letter_code
_entity_poly.pdbx_strand_id
1 'polypeptide(L)'
;MTEESVAGAKGRFVLYRDLDGTTYEVDLPLTSYVDAVALREGLGLPSYIDLSYFPMKSAMVVVWAAVNAPKLHELYPNAFEKVVNKNPIPALLFGGAAVKIHCPSANAGGSLERPIKDTDFIVPKKQGIDFYKLLLKMDRAFGTQYKSFATANDRRFNAWRRGERYRLTTINDVTAEGLPKITVLDIFCDVIDLRHKVDVRDSFLRFKENLYTIGLENLIISKAQFIFDMPKEFAEELKKCGCDYRILPYPYYARDKIIVGMEEKDLKDVCAIFLDHEIGVGNERIDPQKMKRILDKDKKLALTVTLNLKNIVEKSDVLRKWMSRSEVLTVTCRVQELLKELPVVDKKWDKPWWNTAVETPVIE
;
A
#
# COMPACT_ATOMS: atom_id res chain seq x y z
N MET A 1 -3.23 -16.28 -27.38
CA MET A 1 -4.69 -16.18 -27.44
C MET A 1 -5.26 -17.41 -26.78
N THR A 2 -5.55 -17.33 -25.49
CA THR A 2 -6.26 -18.36 -24.73
C THR A 2 -7.35 -17.64 -23.96
N GLU A 3 -8.55 -17.61 -24.54
CA GLU A 3 -9.77 -17.22 -23.84
C GLU A 3 -10.14 -18.35 -22.88
N GLU A 4 -9.74 -18.24 -21.62
CA GLU A 4 -10.38 -19.04 -20.57
C GLU A 4 -11.75 -18.41 -20.25
N SER A 5 -12.79 -18.87 -20.95
CA SER A 5 -14.16 -18.48 -20.64
C SER A 5 -14.70 -19.32 -19.47
N VAL A 6 -14.57 -18.80 -18.25
CA VAL A 6 -15.48 -19.21 -17.16
C VAL A 6 -16.89 -18.80 -17.60
N ALA A 7 -17.87 -19.69 -17.43
CA ALA A 7 -19.28 -19.42 -17.78
C ALA A 7 -19.85 -18.30 -16.88
N GLY A 8 -19.52 -17.05 -17.20
CA GLY A 8 -19.85 -15.87 -16.43
C GLY A 8 -21.21 -15.28 -16.78
N ALA A 9 -21.74 -14.47 -15.87
CA ALA A 9 -22.90 -13.64 -16.11
C ALA A 9 -22.78 -12.87 -17.44
N LYS A 10 -23.90 -12.69 -18.16
CA LYS A 10 -23.96 -11.99 -19.45
C LYS A 10 -24.87 -10.77 -19.35
N GLY A 11 -24.48 -9.69 -20.02
CA GLY A 11 -25.28 -8.47 -20.11
C GLY A 11 -24.69 -7.30 -19.32
N ARG A 12 -25.47 -6.22 -19.17
CA ARG A 12 -25.05 -5.03 -18.41
C ARG A 12 -25.18 -5.26 -16.91
N PHE A 13 -24.14 -4.91 -16.18
CA PHE A 13 -24.08 -4.93 -14.73
C PHE A 13 -23.89 -3.51 -14.19
N VAL A 14 -24.71 -3.11 -13.20
CA VAL A 14 -24.60 -1.81 -12.53
C VAL A 14 -23.56 -1.93 -11.42
N LEU A 15 -22.40 -1.30 -11.61
CA LEU A 15 -21.33 -1.22 -10.61
C LEU A 15 -21.73 -0.33 -9.44
N TYR A 16 -22.36 0.81 -9.73
CA TYR A 16 -22.73 1.81 -8.73
C TYR A 16 -23.86 2.71 -9.23
N ARG A 17 -24.65 3.25 -8.29
CA ARG A 17 -25.65 4.29 -8.55
C ARG A 17 -25.48 5.43 -7.54
N ASP A 18 -25.17 6.62 -8.04
CA ASP A 18 -25.12 7.84 -7.22
C ASP A 18 -26.53 8.22 -6.73
N LEU A 19 -26.61 9.05 -5.68
CA LEU A 19 -27.89 9.55 -5.14
C LEU A 19 -28.68 10.40 -6.14
N ASP A 20 -28.01 10.99 -7.13
CA ASP A 20 -28.63 11.78 -8.21
C ASP A 20 -29.17 10.91 -9.36
N GLY A 21 -29.06 9.59 -9.26
CA GLY A 21 -29.52 8.63 -10.27
C GLY A 21 -28.49 8.27 -11.32
N THR A 22 -27.30 8.88 -11.34
CA THR A 22 -26.22 8.51 -12.27
C THR A 22 -25.80 7.06 -12.04
N THR A 23 -25.84 6.22 -13.08
CA THR A 23 -25.38 4.83 -13.04
C THR A 23 -24.02 4.65 -13.68
N TYR A 24 -23.19 3.80 -13.07
CA TYR A 24 -21.93 3.35 -13.61
C TYR A 24 -22.05 1.87 -13.91
N GLU A 25 -21.87 1.50 -15.18
CA GLU A 25 -22.19 0.17 -15.68
C GLU A 25 -21.02 -0.45 -16.42
N VAL A 26 -21.01 -1.78 -16.53
CA VAL A 26 -20.06 -2.55 -17.31
C VAL A 26 -20.75 -3.71 -18.01
N ASP A 27 -20.28 -4.08 -19.19
CA ASP A 27 -20.74 -5.27 -19.89
C ASP A 27 -19.99 -6.50 -19.37
N LEU A 28 -20.71 -7.61 -19.17
CA LEU A 28 -20.17 -8.91 -18.75
C LEU A 28 -20.17 -9.92 -19.91
N PRO A 29 -19.16 -10.81 -19.98
CA PRO A 29 -18.04 -10.94 -19.03
C PRO A 29 -17.04 -9.78 -19.13
N LEU A 30 -16.32 -9.52 -18.03
CA LEU A 30 -15.26 -8.52 -18.02
C LEU A 30 -14.15 -8.92 -19.01
N THR A 31 -13.55 -7.95 -19.68
CA THR A 31 -12.49 -8.16 -20.67
C THR A 31 -11.12 -7.72 -20.15
N SER A 32 -10.07 -8.41 -20.61
CA SER A 32 -8.68 -7.98 -20.52
C SER A 32 -8.05 -8.10 -21.90
N TYR A 33 -7.44 -7.03 -22.40
CA TYR A 33 -6.73 -7.00 -23.68
C TYR A 33 -5.21 -7.09 -23.52
N VAL A 34 -4.75 -7.24 -22.28
CA VAL A 34 -3.34 -7.32 -21.93
C VAL A 34 -3.05 -8.49 -21.02
N ASP A 35 -1.80 -8.95 -21.12
CA ASP A 35 -1.22 -9.97 -20.26
C ASP A 35 -0.38 -9.31 -19.16
N ALA A 36 -0.87 -9.38 -17.92
CA ALA A 36 -0.19 -8.79 -16.77
C ALA A 36 1.19 -9.42 -16.50
N VAL A 37 1.41 -10.69 -16.88
CA VAL A 37 2.72 -11.35 -16.75
C VAL A 37 3.73 -10.68 -17.67
N ALA A 38 3.38 -10.52 -18.95
CA ALA A 38 4.23 -9.84 -19.92
C ALA A 38 4.48 -8.37 -19.54
N LEU A 39 3.49 -7.66 -18.99
CA LEU A 39 3.68 -6.28 -18.53
C LEU A 39 4.61 -6.19 -17.30
N ARG A 40 4.49 -7.11 -16.34
CA ARG A 40 5.40 -7.23 -15.19
C ARG A 40 6.84 -7.47 -15.67
N GLU A 41 7.04 -8.37 -16.62
CA GLU A 41 8.35 -8.66 -17.20
C GLU A 41 8.92 -7.45 -17.95
N GLY A 42 8.08 -6.75 -18.72
CA GLY A 42 8.46 -5.51 -19.39
C GLY A 42 8.82 -4.36 -18.44
N LEU A 43 8.32 -4.40 -17.20
CA LEU A 43 8.73 -3.49 -16.12
C LEU A 43 10.07 -3.89 -15.48
N GLY A 44 10.56 -5.12 -15.71
CA GLY A 44 11.73 -5.69 -15.06
C GLY A 44 11.46 -6.15 -13.62
N LEU A 45 10.21 -6.47 -13.30
CA LEU A 45 9.81 -6.87 -11.95
C LEU A 45 10.02 -8.39 -11.71
N PRO A 46 10.30 -8.83 -10.47
CA PRO A 46 10.59 -10.22 -10.17
C PRO A 46 9.47 -11.21 -10.55
N SER A 47 9.87 -12.41 -10.97
CA SER A 47 8.94 -13.45 -11.41
C SER A 47 8.12 -14.11 -10.30
N TYR A 48 8.56 -13.98 -9.04
CA TYR A 48 7.87 -14.52 -7.88
C TYR A 48 6.61 -13.75 -7.48
N ILE A 49 6.40 -12.55 -8.04
CA ILE A 49 5.22 -11.74 -7.72
C ILE A 49 3.96 -12.51 -8.12
N ASP A 50 3.12 -12.81 -7.14
CA ASP A 50 1.89 -13.55 -7.36
C ASP A 50 0.81 -12.66 -8.00
N LEU A 51 0.47 -12.97 -9.25
CA LEU A 51 -0.56 -12.30 -10.05
C LEU A 51 -1.92 -13.02 -10.02
N SER A 52 -2.06 -14.06 -9.20
CA SER A 52 -3.37 -14.69 -8.91
C SER A 52 -4.32 -13.68 -8.24
N TYR A 53 -3.77 -12.78 -7.42
CA TYR A 53 -4.49 -11.67 -6.80
C TYR A 53 -4.89 -10.61 -7.82
N PHE A 54 -6.20 -10.33 -7.92
CA PHE A 54 -6.71 -9.28 -8.80
C PHE A 54 -6.05 -7.91 -8.56
N PRO A 55 -5.86 -7.43 -7.31
CA PRO A 55 -5.20 -6.14 -7.08
C PRO A 55 -3.76 -6.10 -7.61
N MET A 56 -2.97 -7.18 -7.43
CA MET A 56 -1.60 -7.23 -7.97
C MET A 56 -1.59 -7.19 -9.50
N LYS A 57 -2.48 -7.95 -10.14
CA LYS A 57 -2.64 -7.94 -11.60
C LYS A 57 -2.95 -6.53 -12.12
N SER A 58 -3.93 -5.87 -11.50
CA SER A 58 -4.31 -4.49 -11.83
C SER A 58 -3.15 -3.51 -11.63
N ALA A 59 -2.39 -3.65 -10.52
CA ALA A 59 -1.25 -2.80 -10.23
C ALA A 59 -0.17 -2.87 -11.32
N MET A 60 0.16 -4.06 -11.84
CA MET A 60 1.16 -4.20 -12.91
C MET A 60 0.74 -3.43 -14.17
N VAL A 61 -0.54 -3.51 -14.54
CA VAL A 61 -1.07 -2.81 -15.72
C VAL A 61 -1.06 -1.29 -15.52
N VAL A 62 -1.45 -0.83 -14.32
CA VAL A 62 -1.44 0.60 -13.97
C VAL A 62 -0.02 1.16 -13.97
N VAL A 63 0.94 0.48 -13.35
CA VAL A 63 2.35 0.92 -13.32
C VAL A 63 2.93 0.95 -14.73
N TRP A 64 2.67 -0.09 -15.53
CA TRP A 64 3.13 -0.11 -16.93
C TRP A 64 2.53 1.03 -17.75
N ALA A 65 1.24 1.30 -17.61
CA ALA A 65 0.58 2.40 -18.31
C ALA A 65 1.15 3.77 -17.87
N ALA A 66 1.44 3.95 -16.59
CA ALA A 66 2.03 5.17 -16.05
C ALA A 66 3.45 5.42 -16.60
N VAL A 67 4.28 4.38 -16.68
CA VAL A 67 5.62 4.44 -17.29
C VAL A 67 5.53 4.77 -18.78
N ASN A 68 4.52 4.24 -19.47
CA ASN A 68 4.31 4.43 -20.91
C ASN A 68 3.41 5.63 -21.25
N ALA A 69 3.04 6.48 -20.27
CA ALA A 69 2.16 7.63 -20.46
C ALA A 69 2.51 8.53 -21.68
N PRO A 70 3.80 8.76 -22.03
CA PRO A 70 4.16 9.50 -23.25
C PRO A 70 3.72 8.84 -24.56
N LYS A 71 3.66 7.50 -24.60
CA LYS A 71 3.43 6.70 -25.81
C LYS A 71 2.04 6.08 -25.91
N LEU A 72 1.22 6.19 -24.86
CA LEU A 72 -0.11 5.55 -24.85
C LEU A 72 -1.02 5.98 -26.01
N HIS A 73 -0.88 7.21 -26.51
CA HIS A 73 -1.63 7.71 -27.66
C HIS A 73 -1.25 7.04 -28.99
N GLU A 74 0.00 6.59 -29.13
CA GLU A 74 0.47 5.81 -30.28
C GLU A 74 0.04 4.35 -30.16
N LEU A 75 0.13 3.80 -28.95
CA LEU A 75 -0.16 2.38 -28.68
C LEU A 75 -1.66 2.08 -28.65
N TYR A 76 -2.46 3.03 -28.16
CA TYR A 76 -3.91 2.90 -27.97
C TYR A 76 -4.65 4.18 -28.42
N PRO A 77 -4.58 4.54 -29.71
CA PRO A 77 -5.13 5.80 -30.23
C PRO A 77 -6.64 5.95 -30.00
N ASN A 78 -7.38 4.84 -29.94
CA ASN A 78 -8.82 4.83 -29.68
C ASN A 78 -9.17 5.15 -28.21
N ALA A 79 -8.24 4.94 -27.27
CA ALA A 79 -8.42 5.27 -25.86
C ALA A 79 -7.79 6.64 -25.50
N PHE A 80 -6.65 6.96 -26.12
CA PHE A 80 -5.87 8.16 -25.83
C PHE A 80 -5.63 8.97 -27.12
N GLU A 81 -6.56 9.87 -27.45
CA GLU A 81 -6.43 10.78 -28.61
C GLU A 81 -5.24 11.75 -28.51
N LYS A 82 -4.74 11.99 -27.30
CA LYS A 82 -3.66 12.93 -27.01
C LYS A 82 -2.69 12.30 -26.01
N VAL A 83 -1.45 12.78 -26.06
CA VAL A 83 -0.41 12.46 -25.07
C VAL A 83 -0.96 12.68 -23.65
N VAL A 84 -0.87 11.66 -22.79
CA VAL A 84 -1.34 11.74 -21.39
C VAL A 84 -0.39 12.63 -20.58
N ASN A 85 0.91 12.37 -20.67
CA ASN A 85 1.96 13.21 -20.09
C ASN A 85 3.23 13.10 -20.95
N LYS A 86 3.98 14.19 -21.12
CA LYS A 86 5.21 14.19 -21.93
C LYS A 86 6.32 13.30 -21.35
N ASN A 87 6.28 13.05 -20.05
CA ASN A 87 7.23 12.22 -19.33
C ASN A 87 6.51 11.00 -18.73
N PRO A 88 7.24 9.90 -18.46
CA PRO A 88 6.73 8.83 -17.61
C PRO A 88 6.18 9.39 -16.29
N ILE A 89 5.06 8.84 -15.83
CA ILE A 89 4.49 9.14 -14.53
C ILE A 89 5.07 8.12 -13.54
N PRO A 90 5.90 8.52 -12.55
CA PRO A 90 6.44 7.59 -11.57
C PRO A 90 5.36 7.29 -10.52
N ALA A 91 4.40 6.46 -10.89
CA ALA A 91 3.39 5.92 -9.99
C ALA A 91 4.04 4.83 -9.12
N LEU A 92 4.23 5.15 -7.85
CA LEU A 92 4.85 4.26 -6.88
C LEU A 92 3.77 3.53 -6.09
N LEU A 93 3.95 2.22 -5.95
CA LEU A 93 3.16 1.43 -5.02
C LEU A 93 3.68 1.60 -3.59
N PHE A 94 2.77 1.56 -2.64
CA PHE A 94 3.09 1.32 -1.24
C PHE A 94 2.08 0.34 -0.63
N GLY A 95 2.14 0.13 0.68
CA GLY A 95 1.26 -0.85 1.33
C GLY A 95 1.63 -2.29 1.00
N GLY A 96 0.63 -3.19 1.02
CA GLY A 96 0.86 -4.63 0.87
C GLY A 96 1.34 -5.05 -0.52
N ALA A 97 0.91 -4.33 -1.58
CA ALA A 97 1.34 -4.62 -2.94
C ALA A 97 2.84 -4.38 -3.13
N ALA A 98 3.38 -3.31 -2.56
CA ALA A 98 4.80 -3.01 -2.60
C ALA A 98 5.63 -4.04 -1.80
N VAL A 99 5.11 -4.53 -0.67
CA VAL A 99 5.76 -5.61 0.09
C VAL A 99 5.83 -6.88 -0.74
N LYS A 100 4.75 -7.27 -1.43
CA LYS A 100 4.78 -8.41 -2.35
C LYS A 100 5.76 -8.23 -3.51
N ILE A 101 6.06 -7.01 -3.94
CA ILE A 101 7.07 -6.75 -4.98
C ILE A 101 8.49 -7.01 -4.48
N HIS A 102 8.78 -6.68 -3.22
CA HIS A 102 10.13 -6.79 -2.65
C HIS A 102 10.39 -8.15 -1.99
N CYS A 103 9.35 -8.79 -1.45
CA CYS A 103 9.51 -9.87 -0.48
C CYS A 103 8.94 -11.19 -1.01
N PRO A 104 9.78 -12.15 -1.46
CA PRO A 104 9.35 -13.50 -1.78
C PRO A 104 8.54 -14.17 -0.66
N SER A 105 8.90 -13.94 0.61
CA SER A 105 8.21 -14.53 1.77
C SER A 105 6.77 -14.05 1.96
N ALA A 106 6.37 -12.96 1.30
CA ALA A 106 5.01 -12.41 1.31
C ALA A 106 4.15 -12.88 0.12
N ASN A 107 4.72 -13.64 -0.82
CA ASN A 107 4.02 -14.18 -1.99
C ASN A 107 3.57 -15.63 -1.76
N ALA A 108 2.92 -16.21 -2.78
CA ALA A 108 2.41 -17.58 -2.75
C ALA A 108 3.45 -18.58 -2.24
N GLY A 109 3.10 -19.32 -1.17
CA GLY A 109 3.96 -20.34 -0.56
C GLY A 109 5.00 -19.79 0.43
N GLY A 110 5.00 -18.49 0.70
CA GLY A 110 5.85 -17.86 1.72
C GLY A 110 5.26 -17.92 3.13
N SER A 111 6.13 -17.87 4.16
CA SER A 111 5.73 -17.92 5.57
C SER A 111 4.90 -16.72 6.04
N LEU A 112 4.95 -15.62 5.30
CA LEU A 112 4.24 -14.37 5.58
C LEU A 112 3.23 -14.02 4.49
N GLU A 113 2.83 -15.02 3.70
CA GLU A 113 1.79 -14.87 2.70
C GLU A 113 0.49 -14.36 3.35
N ARG A 114 -0.08 -13.33 2.72
CA ARG A 114 -1.45 -12.89 3.00
C ARG A 114 -2.10 -12.31 1.74
N PRO A 115 -3.44 -12.31 1.67
CA PRO A 115 -4.15 -11.58 0.65
C PRO A 115 -3.98 -10.07 0.84
N ILE A 116 -4.00 -9.32 -0.26
CA ILE A 116 -4.16 -7.87 -0.27
C ILE A 116 -5.56 -7.52 -0.77
N LYS A 117 -6.20 -6.53 -0.16
CA LYS A 117 -7.57 -6.11 -0.50
C LYS A 117 -7.59 -4.99 -1.54
N ASP A 118 -6.52 -4.22 -1.60
CA ASP A 118 -6.38 -2.99 -2.34
C ASP A 118 -4.91 -2.72 -2.71
N THR A 119 -4.72 -1.73 -3.58
CA THR A 119 -3.43 -1.22 -4.01
C THR A 119 -3.37 0.27 -3.72
N ASP A 120 -2.26 0.71 -3.14
CA ASP A 120 -2.08 2.13 -2.82
C ASP A 120 -1.05 2.75 -3.76
N PHE A 121 -1.41 3.86 -4.39
CA PHE A 121 -0.51 4.60 -5.28
C PHE A 121 -0.12 5.95 -4.71
N ILE A 122 1.12 6.35 -4.95
CA ILE A 122 1.61 7.69 -4.73
C ILE A 122 2.36 8.20 -5.97
N VAL A 123 2.07 9.43 -6.37
CA VAL A 123 2.62 10.08 -7.58
C VAL A 123 3.15 11.48 -7.25
N PRO A 124 4.00 12.08 -8.10
CA PRO A 124 4.33 13.49 -7.95
C PRO A 124 3.09 14.36 -8.06
N LYS A 125 2.89 15.32 -7.16
CA LYS A 125 1.71 16.21 -7.17
C LYS A 125 1.47 16.87 -8.51
N LYS A 126 2.54 17.28 -9.19
CA LYS A 126 2.51 17.88 -10.54
C LYS A 126 1.95 16.96 -11.64
N GLN A 127 1.97 15.64 -11.44
CA GLN A 127 1.46 14.63 -12.37
C GLN A 127 0.18 13.95 -11.84
N GLY A 128 -0.30 14.31 -10.64
CA GLY A 128 -1.43 13.64 -10.00
C GLY A 128 -2.73 13.68 -10.81
N ILE A 129 -3.03 14.82 -11.44
CA ILE A 129 -4.23 14.95 -12.28
C ILE A 129 -4.12 14.13 -13.57
N ASP A 130 -2.93 13.99 -14.14
CA ASP A 130 -2.70 13.20 -15.35
C ASP A 130 -2.81 11.71 -15.04
N PHE A 131 -2.28 11.28 -13.89
CA PHE A 131 -2.45 9.90 -13.41
C PHE A 131 -3.92 9.57 -13.11
N TYR A 132 -4.64 10.48 -12.46
CA TYR A 132 -6.08 10.33 -12.25
C TYR A 132 -6.84 10.17 -13.59
N LYS A 133 -6.54 11.00 -14.59
CA LYS A 133 -7.15 10.91 -15.92
C LYS A 133 -6.74 9.65 -16.69
N LEU A 134 -5.51 9.17 -16.50
CA LEU A 134 -5.03 7.91 -17.04
C LEU A 134 -5.92 6.76 -16.54
N LEU A 135 -6.13 6.68 -15.23
CA LEU A 135 -6.94 5.63 -14.61
C LEU A 135 -8.38 5.58 -15.16
N LEU A 136 -9.01 6.74 -15.35
CA LEU A 136 -10.35 6.85 -15.95
C LEU A 136 -10.47 6.36 -17.39
N LYS A 137 -9.35 6.09 -18.08
CA LYS A 137 -9.32 5.63 -19.48
C LYS A 137 -8.78 4.21 -19.61
N MET A 138 -8.39 3.57 -18.51
CA MET A 138 -7.75 2.25 -18.54
C MET A 138 -8.65 1.19 -19.16
N ASP A 139 -9.96 1.24 -18.94
CA ASP A 139 -10.92 0.27 -19.49
C ASP A 139 -10.93 0.24 -21.02
N ARG A 140 -10.82 1.40 -21.65
CA ARG A 140 -10.82 1.54 -23.12
C ARG A 140 -9.57 0.97 -23.78
N ALA A 141 -8.43 1.02 -23.09
CA ALA A 141 -7.15 0.56 -23.62
C ALA A 141 -6.86 -0.90 -23.25
N PHE A 142 -7.17 -1.29 -22.01
CA PHE A 142 -6.68 -2.53 -21.41
C PHE A 142 -7.79 -3.54 -21.12
N GLY A 143 -9.07 -3.17 -21.28
CA GLY A 143 -10.23 -4.03 -21.05
C GLY A 143 -11.04 -3.63 -19.82
N THR A 144 -12.31 -4.04 -19.79
CA THR A 144 -13.30 -3.54 -18.82
C THR A 144 -13.02 -3.92 -17.38
N GLN A 145 -12.18 -4.93 -17.13
CA GLN A 145 -11.75 -5.25 -15.75
C GLN A 145 -10.93 -4.12 -15.10
N TYR A 146 -10.30 -3.25 -15.88
CA TYR A 146 -9.51 -2.11 -15.37
C TYR A 146 -10.34 -0.83 -15.25
N LYS A 147 -11.66 -0.95 -15.18
CA LYS A 147 -12.56 0.20 -15.14
C LYS A 147 -12.46 0.96 -13.82
N SER A 148 -12.19 2.26 -13.98
CA SER A 148 -12.21 3.27 -12.94
C SER A 148 -13.18 4.38 -13.32
N PHE A 149 -13.90 4.92 -12.34
CA PHE A 149 -14.85 6.02 -12.52
C PHE A 149 -14.88 6.92 -11.29
N ALA A 150 -15.41 8.14 -11.43
CA ALA A 150 -15.48 9.10 -10.34
C ALA A 150 -16.93 9.43 -9.99
N THR A 151 -17.35 8.94 -8.82
CA THR A 151 -18.67 9.21 -8.23
C THR A 151 -18.83 10.68 -7.83
N ALA A 152 -20.04 11.10 -7.47
CA ALA A 152 -20.26 12.45 -6.94
C ALA A 152 -19.41 12.72 -5.68
N ASN A 153 -19.25 11.72 -4.81
CA ASN A 153 -18.43 11.81 -3.61
C ASN A 153 -16.93 11.92 -3.93
N ASP A 154 -16.44 11.14 -4.90
CA ASP A 154 -15.04 11.20 -5.35
C ASP A 154 -14.70 12.60 -5.87
N ARG A 155 -15.58 13.18 -6.70
CA ARG A 155 -15.38 14.52 -7.25
C ARG A 155 -15.33 15.61 -6.17
N ARG A 156 -16.22 15.53 -5.17
CA ARG A 156 -16.23 16.45 -4.02
C ARG A 156 -14.94 16.32 -3.20
N PHE A 157 -14.53 15.09 -2.91
CA PHE A 157 -13.29 14.81 -2.20
C PHE A 157 -12.08 15.39 -2.95
N ASN A 158 -11.96 15.11 -4.25
CA ASN A 158 -10.86 15.56 -5.09
C ASN A 158 -10.77 17.09 -5.14
N ALA A 159 -11.90 17.79 -5.23
CA ALA A 159 -11.95 19.24 -5.20
C ALA A 159 -11.47 19.81 -3.85
N TRP A 160 -11.87 19.20 -2.73
CA TRP A 160 -11.44 19.63 -1.39
C TRP A 160 -9.96 19.40 -1.10
N ARG A 161 -9.37 18.34 -1.67
CA ARG A 161 -7.96 17.98 -1.43
C ARG A 161 -6.95 18.76 -2.26
N ARG A 162 -7.38 19.63 -3.20
CA ARG A 162 -6.51 20.56 -3.96
C ARG A 162 -5.26 19.89 -4.55
N GLY A 163 -5.44 18.66 -5.05
CA GLY A 163 -4.39 17.86 -5.68
C GLY A 163 -3.38 17.22 -4.74
N GLU A 164 -3.57 17.26 -3.42
CA GLU A 164 -2.75 16.51 -2.45
C GLU A 164 -3.12 15.02 -2.38
N ARG A 165 -4.37 14.70 -2.73
CA ARG A 165 -4.89 13.34 -2.80
C ARG A 165 -6.04 13.32 -3.80
N TYR A 166 -6.13 12.24 -4.57
CA TYR A 166 -7.27 11.94 -5.41
C TYR A 166 -7.90 10.63 -4.98
N ARG A 167 -9.19 10.48 -5.27
CA ARG A 167 -9.99 9.28 -5.14
C ARG A 167 -10.72 9.00 -6.43
N LEU A 168 -10.89 7.72 -6.70
CA LEU A 168 -11.79 7.20 -7.71
C LEU A 168 -12.31 5.84 -7.26
N THR A 169 -13.42 5.40 -7.82
CA THR A 169 -13.95 4.06 -7.62
C THR A 169 -13.47 3.16 -8.75
N THR A 170 -12.99 1.96 -8.43
CA THR A 170 -12.46 1.00 -9.41
C THR A 170 -12.97 -0.40 -9.11
N ILE A 171 -13.02 -1.25 -10.13
CA ILE A 171 -13.13 -2.71 -9.93
C ILE A 171 -11.83 -3.19 -9.27
N ASN A 172 -11.93 -3.97 -8.19
CA ASN A 172 -10.77 -4.51 -7.45
C ASN A 172 -10.80 -6.02 -7.22
N ASP A 173 -11.90 -6.69 -7.58
CA ASP A 173 -12.06 -8.13 -7.44
C ASP A 173 -13.19 -8.62 -8.37
N VAL A 174 -13.21 -9.92 -8.63
CA VAL A 174 -14.24 -10.60 -9.41
C VAL A 174 -14.69 -11.84 -8.65
N THR A 175 -15.99 -11.99 -8.41
CA THR A 175 -16.54 -13.17 -7.71
C THR A 175 -16.37 -14.44 -8.54
N ALA A 176 -16.59 -15.60 -7.92
CA ALA A 176 -16.58 -16.90 -8.61
C ALA A 176 -17.60 -16.97 -9.76
N GLU A 177 -18.70 -16.21 -9.67
CA GLU A 177 -19.75 -16.09 -10.69
C GLU A 177 -19.40 -15.09 -11.81
N GLY A 178 -18.21 -14.47 -11.75
CA GLY A 178 -17.75 -13.47 -12.72
C GLY A 178 -18.30 -12.07 -12.48
N LEU A 179 -18.81 -11.75 -11.29
CA LEU A 179 -19.36 -10.43 -10.97
C LEU A 179 -18.28 -9.50 -10.41
N PRO A 180 -18.18 -8.24 -10.89
CA PRO A 180 -17.20 -7.28 -10.39
C PRO A 180 -17.55 -6.82 -8.98
N LYS A 181 -16.53 -6.67 -8.13
CA LYS A 181 -16.61 -5.88 -6.90
C LYS A 181 -15.84 -4.58 -7.07
N ILE A 182 -16.38 -3.51 -6.53
CA ILE A 182 -15.77 -2.19 -6.55
C ILE A 182 -15.19 -1.80 -5.20
N THR A 183 -14.17 -0.95 -5.23
CA THR A 183 -13.61 -0.27 -4.06
C THR A 183 -13.25 1.17 -4.41
N VAL A 184 -12.95 1.97 -3.39
CA VAL A 184 -12.33 3.27 -3.55
C VAL A 184 -10.82 3.10 -3.62
N LEU A 185 -10.20 3.64 -4.67
CA LEU A 185 -8.76 3.75 -4.83
C LEU A 185 -8.30 5.13 -4.38
N ASP A 186 -7.37 5.16 -3.44
CA ASP A 186 -6.70 6.39 -3.01
C ASP A 186 -5.38 6.60 -3.77
N ILE A 187 -5.20 7.83 -4.25
CA ILE A 187 -4.00 8.27 -4.97
C ILE A 187 -3.38 9.40 -4.16
N PHE A 188 -2.29 9.12 -3.48
CA PHE A 188 -1.54 10.11 -2.71
C PHE A 188 -0.63 10.93 -3.64
N CYS A 189 -0.31 12.15 -3.23
CA CYS A 189 0.63 13.00 -3.97
C CYS A 189 1.74 13.50 -3.04
N ASP A 190 2.99 13.20 -3.40
CA ASP A 190 4.25 13.55 -2.69
C ASP A 190 4.43 13.00 -1.26
N VAL A 191 3.37 12.97 -0.45
CA VAL A 191 3.40 12.63 0.97
C VAL A 191 2.29 11.64 1.31
N ILE A 192 2.63 10.61 2.08
CA ILE A 192 1.65 9.73 2.73
C ILE A 192 1.18 10.43 4.00
N ASP A 193 -0.02 11.01 3.98
CA ASP A 193 -0.62 11.74 5.11
C ASP A 193 -1.64 10.86 5.83
N LEU A 194 -1.18 10.11 6.83
CA LEU A 194 -1.97 9.23 7.70
C LEU A 194 -1.78 9.67 9.17
N ARG A 195 -1.45 8.72 10.07
CA ARG A 195 -1.16 9.04 11.48
C ARG A 195 0.04 9.96 11.59
N HIS A 196 1.00 9.80 10.69
CA HIS A 196 2.10 10.71 10.47
C HIS A 196 2.21 11.07 8.99
N LYS A 197 3.06 12.04 8.68
CA LYS A 197 3.40 12.41 7.30
C LYS A 197 4.71 11.75 6.92
N VAL A 198 4.70 10.96 5.85
CA VAL A 198 5.91 10.34 5.28
C VAL A 198 6.14 10.94 3.90
N ASP A 199 7.18 11.75 3.76
CA ASP A 199 7.58 12.37 2.50
C ASP A 199 8.37 11.37 1.65
N VAL A 200 7.87 11.10 0.44
CA VAL A 200 8.48 10.13 -0.48
C VAL A 200 8.97 10.76 -1.77
N ARG A 201 9.11 12.10 -1.83
CA ARG A 201 9.50 12.81 -3.06
C ARG A 201 10.82 12.31 -3.65
N ASP A 202 11.77 11.95 -2.80
CA ASP A 202 13.06 11.40 -3.21
C ASP A 202 12.91 10.03 -3.92
N SER A 203 11.88 9.23 -3.58
CA SER A 203 11.62 7.93 -4.19
C SER A 203 11.22 8.05 -5.66
N PHE A 204 10.61 9.16 -6.08
CA PHE A 204 10.26 9.37 -7.50
C PHE A 204 11.48 9.52 -8.41
N LEU A 205 12.62 9.95 -7.88
CA LEU A 205 13.85 10.10 -8.68
C LEU A 205 14.47 8.76 -9.04
N ARG A 206 14.23 7.74 -8.23
CA ARG A 206 14.81 6.40 -8.34
C ARG A 206 13.74 5.32 -8.47
N PHE A 207 12.59 5.67 -9.05
CA PHE A 207 11.40 4.81 -9.07
C PHE A 207 11.66 3.43 -9.68
N LYS A 208 12.47 3.32 -10.73
CA LYS A 208 12.84 2.02 -11.32
C LYS A 208 13.72 1.17 -10.41
N GLU A 209 14.68 1.82 -9.75
CA GLU A 209 15.61 1.16 -8.82
C GLU A 209 14.89 0.68 -7.55
N ASN A 210 13.82 1.38 -7.16
CA ASN A 210 12.92 0.97 -6.08
C ASN A 210 11.79 0.05 -6.57
N LEU A 211 11.92 -0.59 -7.74
CA LEU A 211 10.91 -1.52 -8.28
C LEU A 211 9.49 -0.92 -8.37
N TYR A 212 9.40 0.36 -8.71
CA TYR A 212 8.16 1.14 -8.77
C TYR A 212 7.42 1.20 -7.43
N THR A 213 8.15 1.18 -6.32
CA THR A 213 7.62 1.37 -4.96
C THR A 213 8.24 2.59 -4.29
N ILE A 214 7.80 2.92 -3.07
CA ILE A 214 8.42 3.96 -2.25
C ILE A 214 9.80 3.58 -1.68
N GLY A 215 10.26 2.34 -1.90
CA GLY A 215 11.51 1.77 -1.39
C GLY A 215 11.39 1.21 0.03
N LEU A 216 12.30 0.31 0.41
CA LEU A 216 12.23 -0.47 1.64
C LEU A 216 12.12 0.39 2.92
N GLU A 217 12.92 1.45 3.07
CA GLU A 217 12.90 2.26 4.28
C GLU A 217 11.57 3.00 4.44
N ASN A 218 11.07 3.61 3.37
CA ASN A 218 9.78 4.28 3.40
C ASN A 218 8.63 3.29 3.56
N LEU A 219 8.74 2.05 3.05
CA LEU A 219 7.77 0.99 3.31
C LEU A 219 7.71 0.65 4.80
N ILE A 220 8.86 0.37 5.44
CA ILE A 220 8.93 0.10 6.88
C ILE A 220 8.34 1.27 7.67
N ILE A 221 8.74 2.52 7.37
CA ILE A 221 8.24 3.72 8.05
C ILE A 221 6.72 3.87 7.84
N SER A 222 6.23 3.67 6.62
CA SER A 222 4.80 3.83 6.28
C SER A 222 3.89 2.81 6.98
N LYS A 223 4.44 1.65 7.34
CA LYS A 223 3.76 0.59 8.10
C LYS A 223 3.88 0.83 9.60
N ALA A 224 5.09 1.12 10.07
CA ALA A 224 5.41 1.34 11.48
C ALA A 224 4.92 2.70 12.02
N GLN A 225 4.39 3.61 11.19
CA GLN A 225 3.73 4.84 11.64
C GLN A 225 2.34 4.60 12.24
N PHE A 226 1.80 3.38 12.19
CA PHE A 226 0.47 3.09 12.73
C PHE A 226 0.48 3.24 14.25
N ILE A 227 -0.40 4.11 14.76
CA ILE A 227 -0.56 4.37 16.19
C ILE A 227 -1.92 4.99 16.48
N PHE A 228 -2.53 4.59 17.58
CA PHE A 228 -3.67 5.29 18.19
C PHE A 228 -3.73 4.96 19.69
N ASP A 229 -4.65 5.59 20.42
CA ASP A 229 -4.90 5.30 21.83
C ASP A 229 -6.35 4.84 22.08
N MET A 230 -6.54 4.11 23.17
CA MET A 230 -7.85 3.70 23.64
C MET A 230 -7.90 3.66 25.17
N PRO A 231 -9.10 3.71 25.79
CA PRO A 231 -9.23 3.56 27.24
C PRO A 231 -8.61 2.25 27.73
N LYS A 232 -7.95 2.29 28.88
CA LYS A 232 -7.17 1.15 29.42
C LYS A 232 -8.02 -0.09 29.72
N GLU A 233 -9.31 0.08 29.95
CA GLU A 233 -10.29 -1.01 30.12
C GLU A 233 -10.39 -1.93 28.89
N PHE A 234 -10.08 -1.43 27.68
CA PHE A 234 -10.05 -2.25 26.45
C PHE A 234 -8.84 -3.18 26.35
N ALA A 235 -7.86 -3.07 27.27
CA ALA A 235 -6.69 -3.97 27.27
C ALA A 235 -7.08 -5.45 27.44
N GLU A 236 -8.08 -5.73 28.27
CA GLU A 236 -8.56 -7.09 28.49
C GLU A 236 -9.34 -7.63 27.27
N GLU A 237 -10.02 -6.74 26.53
CA GLU A 237 -10.70 -7.11 25.28
C GLU A 237 -9.68 -7.46 24.19
N LEU A 238 -8.66 -6.62 24.01
CA LEU A 238 -7.53 -6.91 23.12
C LEU A 238 -6.91 -8.28 23.43
N LYS A 239 -6.72 -8.60 24.71
CA LYS A 239 -6.18 -9.89 25.14
C LYS A 239 -7.12 -11.05 24.81
N LYS A 240 -8.43 -10.90 25.00
CA LYS A 240 -9.44 -11.90 24.62
C LYS A 240 -9.44 -12.16 23.11
N CYS A 241 -9.26 -11.12 22.30
CA CYS A 241 -9.14 -11.22 20.84
C CYS A 241 -7.73 -11.59 20.36
N GLY A 242 -6.79 -11.89 21.27
CA GLY A 242 -5.41 -12.25 20.93
C GLY A 242 -4.60 -11.14 20.24
N CYS A 243 -5.00 -9.88 20.46
CA CYS A 243 -4.45 -8.66 19.88
C CYS A 243 -3.67 -7.80 20.89
N ASP A 244 -3.42 -8.29 22.10
CA ASP A 244 -2.65 -7.61 23.14
C ASP A 244 -1.18 -7.38 22.74
N TYR A 245 -0.67 -8.16 21.78
CA TYR A 245 0.64 -7.93 21.17
C TYR A 245 0.75 -6.57 20.49
N ARG A 246 -0.36 -5.88 20.22
CA ARG A 246 -0.37 -4.53 19.62
C ARG A 246 -0.13 -3.42 20.65
N ILE A 247 -0.22 -3.71 21.94
CA ILE A 247 -0.08 -2.71 23.00
C ILE A 247 1.40 -2.28 23.08
N LEU A 248 1.67 -1.01 22.80
CA LEU A 248 3.01 -0.46 22.81
C LEU A 248 3.44 -0.07 24.24
N PRO A 249 4.62 -0.49 24.70
CA PRO A 249 5.11 -0.16 26.03
C PRO A 249 5.63 1.29 26.06
N TYR A 250 4.80 2.22 26.51
CA TYR A 250 5.18 3.62 26.65
C TYR A 250 4.65 4.23 27.96
N PRO A 251 5.45 4.22 29.05
CA PRO A 251 4.97 4.54 30.40
C PRO A 251 4.69 6.04 30.63
N TYR A 252 5.03 6.90 29.67
CA TYR A 252 4.88 8.35 29.79
C TYR A 252 3.53 8.88 29.31
N TYR A 253 2.69 8.01 28.73
CA TYR A 253 1.37 8.39 28.24
C TYR A 253 0.32 8.53 29.35
N ALA A 254 -0.86 9.04 28.99
CA ALA A 254 -2.01 9.14 29.88
C ALA A 254 -2.31 7.81 30.60
N ARG A 255 -2.45 7.87 31.93
CA ARG A 255 -2.53 6.67 32.81
C ARG A 255 -3.78 5.82 32.60
N ASP A 256 -4.84 6.45 32.10
CA ASP A 256 -6.15 5.87 31.79
C ASP A 256 -6.24 5.33 30.35
N LYS A 257 -5.14 5.40 29.59
CA LYS A 257 -5.08 4.98 28.18
C LYS A 257 -4.03 3.90 27.96
N ILE A 258 -4.20 3.15 26.88
CA ILE A 258 -3.17 2.33 26.28
C ILE A 258 -2.89 2.84 24.87
N ILE A 259 -1.66 2.62 24.39
CA ILE A 259 -1.26 2.93 23.02
C ILE A 259 -1.26 1.63 22.23
N VAL A 260 -1.87 1.66 21.05
CA VAL A 260 -2.01 0.53 20.15
C VAL A 260 -1.23 0.81 18.87
N GLY A 261 -0.38 -0.14 18.50
CA GLY A 261 0.46 -0.11 17.31
C GLY A 261 -0.08 -0.94 16.16
N MET A 262 0.84 -1.39 15.30
CA MET A 262 0.57 -2.10 14.04
C MET A 262 -0.47 -3.22 14.18
N GLU A 263 -1.26 -3.39 13.12
CA GLU A 263 -2.14 -4.55 12.94
C GLU A 263 -1.34 -5.78 12.50
N GLU A 264 -1.96 -6.97 12.56
CA GLU A 264 -1.33 -8.21 12.09
C GLU A 264 -0.77 -8.08 10.66
N LYS A 265 -1.55 -7.47 9.75
CA LYS A 265 -1.13 -7.30 8.36
C LYS A 265 0.13 -6.44 8.23
N ASP A 266 0.26 -5.39 9.04
CA ASP A 266 1.40 -4.47 8.98
C ASP A 266 2.62 -5.09 9.68
N LEU A 267 2.39 -5.90 10.73
CA LEU A 267 3.44 -6.68 11.37
C LEU A 267 4.01 -7.75 10.41
N LYS A 268 3.15 -8.50 9.72
CA LYS A 268 3.58 -9.47 8.67
C LYS A 268 4.37 -8.78 7.56
N ASP A 269 3.88 -7.64 7.09
CA ASP A 269 4.54 -6.85 6.03
C ASP A 269 5.95 -6.41 6.45
N VAL A 270 6.10 -5.86 7.66
CA VAL A 270 7.41 -5.43 8.18
C VAL A 270 8.32 -6.62 8.43
N CYS A 271 7.81 -7.73 8.98
CA CYS A 271 8.58 -8.96 9.15
C CYS A 271 9.07 -9.53 7.82
N ALA A 272 8.28 -9.46 6.75
CA ALA A 272 8.67 -9.95 5.43
C ALA A 272 9.86 -9.15 4.89
N ILE A 273 9.84 -7.82 5.05
CA ILE A 273 10.96 -6.96 4.67
C ILE A 273 12.22 -7.35 5.46
N PHE A 274 12.13 -7.51 6.78
CA PHE A 274 13.31 -7.91 7.58
C PHE A 274 13.74 -9.36 7.36
N LEU A 275 12.86 -10.25 6.88
CA LEU A 275 13.21 -11.62 6.58
C LEU A 275 13.98 -11.71 5.26
N ASP A 276 13.52 -11.00 4.23
CA ASP A 276 14.05 -11.12 2.87
C ASP A 276 15.21 -10.16 2.59
N HIS A 277 15.38 -9.09 3.38
CA HIS A 277 16.41 -8.07 3.15
C HIS A 277 17.36 -7.92 4.35
N GLU A 278 18.66 -7.85 4.04
CA GLU A 278 19.71 -7.55 5.01
C GLU A 278 19.76 -6.05 5.36
N ILE A 279 20.29 -5.76 6.55
CA ILE A 279 20.71 -4.40 6.90
C ILE A 279 21.97 -4.05 6.11
N GLY A 280 21.99 -2.88 5.46
CA GLY A 280 23.15 -2.39 4.75
C GLY A 280 22.82 -1.40 3.64
N VAL A 281 23.87 -0.96 2.94
CA VAL A 281 23.74 -0.03 1.80
C VAL A 281 23.69 -0.83 0.49
N GLY A 282 22.80 -0.45 -0.41
CA GLY A 282 22.70 -1.03 -1.76
C GLY A 282 21.26 -1.20 -2.21
N ASN A 283 21.09 -1.78 -3.39
CA ASN A 283 19.77 -2.16 -3.87
C ASN A 283 19.24 -3.32 -3.04
N GLU A 284 17.93 -3.32 -2.75
CA GLU A 284 17.26 -4.38 -1.99
C GLU A 284 17.91 -4.69 -0.63
N ARG A 285 18.49 -3.67 0.02
CA ARG A 285 18.99 -3.70 1.40
C ARG A 285 18.36 -2.55 2.19
N ILE A 286 18.20 -2.75 3.50
CA ILE A 286 17.62 -1.74 4.40
C ILE A 286 18.76 -0.82 4.87
N ASP A 287 18.82 0.42 4.38
CA ASP A 287 19.85 1.39 4.74
C ASP A 287 19.49 2.12 6.06
N PRO A 288 20.20 1.85 7.17
CA PRO A 288 19.90 2.49 8.46
C PRO A 288 20.13 3.99 8.45
N GLN A 289 21.12 4.48 7.69
CA GLN A 289 21.45 5.91 7.65
C GLN A 289 20.44 6.68 6.82
N LYS A 290 19.89 6.08 5.76
CA LYS A 290 18.75 6.64 5.04
C LYS A 290 17.52 6.73 5.95
N MET A 291 17.19 5.66 6.66
CA MET A 291 16.06 5.64 7.59
C MET A 291 16.23 6.65 8.73
N LYS A 292 17.42 6.73 9.33
CA LYS A 292 17.79 7.72 10.35
C LYS A 292 17.56 9.15 9.87
N ARG A 293 18.07 9.51 8.69
CA ARG A 293 17.89 10.85 8.09
C ARG A 293 16.43 11.23 7.86
N ILE A 294 15.56 10.26 7.57
CA ILE A 294 14.11 10.50 7.44
C ILE A 294 13.51 10.78 8.82
N LEU A 295 13.82 9.94 9.81
CA LEU A 295 13.25 10.03 11.15
C LEU A 295 13.79 11.21 11.97
N ASP A 296 15.02 11.67 11.73
CA ASP A 296 15.63 12.85 12.38
C ASP A 296 14.80 14.13 12.16
N LYS A 297 14.08 14.20 11.04
CA LYS A 297 13.24 15.35 10.68
C LYS A 297 11.95 15.44 11.50
N ASP A 298 11.48 14.32 12.06
CA ASP A 298 10.24 14.25 12.82
C ASP A 298 10.38 13.30 14.03
N LYS A 299 10.64 13.89 15.21
CA LYS A 299 10.76 13.16 16.48
C LYS A 299 9.48 12.40 16.86
N LYS A 300 8.31 12.84 16.41
CA LYS A 300 7.01 12.20 16.70
C LYS A 300 6.88 10.91 15.88
N LEU A 301 7.19 10.97 14.59
CA LEU A 301 7.25 9.80 13.72
C LEU A 301 8.35 8.82 14.17
N ALA A 302 9.54 9.34 14.50
CA ALA A 302 10.65 8.56 15.02
C ALA A 302 10.24 7.73 16.24
N LEU A 303 9.59 8.35 17.23
CA LEU A 303 9.10 7.65 18.42
C LEU A 303 8.12 6.54 18.05
N THR A 304 7.13 6.83 17.21
CA THR A 304 6.13 5.84 16.79
C THR A 304 6.76 4.64 16.09
N VAL A 305 7.66 4.89 15.13
CA VAL A 305 8.37 3.83 14.40
C VAL A 305 9.22 3.00 15.36
N THR A 306 9.99 3.64 16.24
CA THR A 306 10.82 2.95 17.24
C THR A 306 9.99 2.08 18.17
N LEU A 307 8.84 2.57 18.67
CA LEU A 307 7.97 1.77 19.55
C LEU A 307 7.41 0.54 18.82
N ASN A 308 6.92 0.72 17.59
CA ASN A 308 6.40 -0.39 16.79
C ASN A 308 7.48 -1.44 16.47
N LEU A 309 8.69 -1.01 16.11
CA LEU A 309 9.81 -1.93 15.84
C LEU A 309 10.30 -2.65 17.11
N LYS A 310 10.41 -1.96 18.25
CA LYS A 310 10.73 -2.60 19.54
C LYS A 310 9.70 -3.66 19.91
N ASN A 311 8.43 -3.37 19.66
CA ASN A 311 7.35 -4.30 19.94
C ASN A 311 7.47 -5.62 19.15
N ILE A 312 8.00 -5.61 17.92
CA ILE A 312 8.32 -6.84 17.16
C ILE A 312 9.29 -7.73 17.93
N VAL A 313 10.33 -7.12 18.51
CA VAL A 313 11.38 -7.82 19.27
C VAL A 313 10.83 -8.33 20.60
N GLU A 314 10.10 -7.50 21.33
CA GLU A 314 9.58 -7.84 22.66
C GLU A 314 8.43 -8.86 22.61
N LYS A 315 7.68 -8.91 21.52
CA LYS A 315 6.56 -9.84 21.30
C LYS A 315 6.90 -10.92 20.27
N SER A 316 8.17 -11.32 20.17
CA SER A 316 8.65 -12.28 19.17
C SER A 316 7.93 -13.63 19.19
N ASP A 317 7.39 -14.05 20.34
CA ASP A 317 6.62 -15.29 20.47
C ASP A 317 5.35 -15.30 19.60
N VAL A 318 4.76 -14.13 19.35
CA VAL A 318 3.58 -14.00 18.48
C VAL A 318 3.93 -14.32 17.03
N LEU A 319 5.17 -14.00 16.61
CA LEU A 319 5.65 -14.26 15.25
C LEU A 319 5.76 -15.77 14.97
N ARG A 320 5.88 -16.60 16.02
CA ARG A 320 5.93 -18.07 15.89
C ARG A 320 4.63 -18.69 15.40
N LYS A 321 3.55 -17.92 15.34
CA LYS A 321 2.29 -18.32 14.68
C LYS A 321 2.45 -18.42 13.16
N TRP A 322 3.41 -17.70 12.58
CA TRP A 322 3.58 -17.60 11.12
C TRP A 322 4.95 -18.10 10.65
N MET A 323 5.97 -17.95 11.52
CA MET A 323 7.37 -18.14 11.14
C MET A 323 8.04 -19.23 11.98
N SER A 324 9.02 -19.89 11.39
CA SER A 324 9.92 -20.82 12.08
C SER A 324 10.80 -20.09 13.11
N ARG A 325 11.45 -20.85 14.00
CA ARG A 325 12.34 -20.29 15.02
C ARG A 325 13.49 -19.50 14.40
N SER A 326 14.09 -20.03 13.33
CA SER A 326 15.21 -19.40 12.63
C SER A 326 14.79 -18.10 11.96
N GLU A 327 13.62 -18.08 11.31
CA GLU A 327 13.11 -16.86 10.66
C GLU A 327 12.81 -15.75 11.69
N VAL A 328 12.19 -16.10 12.83
CA VAL A 328 11.98 -15.12 13.92
C VAL A 328 13.29 -14.57 14.44
N LEU A 329 14.32 -15.41 14.61
CA LEU A 329 15.66 -14.95 15.01
C LEU A 329 16.25 -14.00 13.96
N THR A 330 16.16 -14.32 12.67
CA THR A 330 16.62 -13.42 11.59
C THR A 330 15.95 -12.06 11.65
N VAL A 331 14.61 -12.03 11.73
CA VAL A 331 13.84 -10.77 11.80
C VAL A 331 14.22 -9.97 13.03
N THR A 332 14.19 -10.59 14.22
CA THR A 332 14.46 -9.89 15.48
C THR A 332 15.89 -9.37 15.57
N CYS A 333 16.89 -10.12 15.11
CA CYS A 333 18.28 -9.66 15.04
C CYS A 333 18.43 -8.42 14.14
N ARG A 334 17.84 -8.45 12.93
CA ARG A 334 17.92 -7.32 11.98
C ARG A 334 17.14 -6.09 12.48
N VAL A 335 15.98 -6.29 13.11
CA VAL A 335 15.23 -5.19 13.76
C VAL A 335 16.06 -4.57 14.89
N GLN A 336 16.69 -5.38 15.73
CA GLN A 336 17.57 -4.91 16.80
C GLN A 336 18.80 -4.16 16.25
N GLU A 337 19.38 -4.62 15.16
CA GLU A 337 20.49 -3.94 14.48
C GLU A 337 20.06 -2.56 13.97
N LEU A 338 18.92 -2.47 13.26
CA LEU A 338 18.38 -1.19 12.80
C LEU A 338 18.07 -0.25 13.97
N LEU A 339 17.46 -0.75 15.04
CA LEU A 339 17.09 0.04 16.22
C LEU A 339 18.28 0.75 16.89
N LYS A 340 19.50 0.21 16.77
CA LYS A 340 20.73 0.85 17.29
C LYS A 340 21.11 2.11 16.52
N GLU A 341 20.73 2.19 15.24
CA GLU A 341 21.08 3.29 14.34
C GLU A 341 20.02 4.39 14.31
N LEU A 342 18.76 4.06 14.65
CA LEU A 342 17.66 5.01 14.66
C LEU A 342 17.87 6.14 15.70
N PRO A 343 17.31 7.33 15.46
CA PRO A 343 17.51 8.46 16.36
C PRO A 343 16.90 8.20 17.75
N VAL A 344 17.64 8.61 18.78
CA VAL A 344 17.15 8.58 20.16
C VAL A 344 16.16 9.72 20.36
N VAL A 345 14.97 9.39 20.88
CA VAL A 345 13.93 10.36 21.17
C VAL A 345 13.79 10.54 22.67
N ASP A 346 14.43 11.58 23.21
CA ASP A 346 14.40 11.90 24.65
C ASP A 346 13.09 12.55 25.11
N LYS A 347 12.38 13.18 24.16
CA LYS A 347 11.13 13.87 24.47
C LYS A 347 10.06 12.84 24.86
N LYS A 348 9.35 13.15 25.95
CA LYS A 348 8.23 12.36 26.46
C LYS A 348 6.93 13.04 26.09
N TRP A 349 5.94 12.27 25.64
CA TRP A 349 4.61 12.77 25.33
C TRP A 349 3.56 12.09 26.20
N ASP A 350 2.71 12.89 26.82
CA ASP A 350 1.59 12.48 27.66
C ASP A 350 0.23 12.60 26.96
N LYS A 351 0.23 13.11 25.72
CA LYS A 351 -0.93 13.37 24.85
C LYS A 351 -0.65 12.88 23.42
N PRO A 352 -1.68 12.67 22.57
CA PRO A 352 -1.49 12.19 21.21
C PRO A 352 -0.45 13.03 20.47
N TRP A 353 0.58 12.37 19.94
CA TRP A 353 1.62 13.02 19.14
C TRP A 353 1.45 12.79 17.63
N TRP A 354 0.45 12.01 17.25
CA TRP A 354 0.05 11.69 15.88
C TRP A 354 -1.21 12.47 15.47
N ASN A 355 -1.64 12.29 14.21
CA ASN A 355 -2.89 12.82 13.70
C ASN A 355 -4.09 11.98 14.16
N THR A 356 -4.96 12.58 14.98
CA THR A 356 -6.17 11.94 15.52
C THR A 356 -7.38 12.05 14.60
N ALA A 357 -7.32 12.88 13.55
CA ALA A 357 -8.41 13.03 12.58
C ALA A 357 -8.43 11.90 11.52
N VAL A 358 -7.42 11.04 11.50
CA VAL A 358 -7.44 9.82 10.69
C VAL A 358 -8.33 8.79 11.37
N GLU A 359 -9.18 8.15 10.59
CA GLU A 359 -10.12 7.13 11.06
C GLU A 359 -9.36 6.01 11.80
N THR A 360 -9.89 5.62 12.96
CA THR A 360 -9.35 4.53 13.77
C THR A 360 -10.01 3.24 13.32
N PRO A 361 -9.23 2.21 12.93
CA PRO A 361 -9.80 0.91 12.57
C PRO A 361 -10.64 0.37 13.72
N VAL A 362 -11.79 -0.21 13.38
CA VAL A 362 -12.57 -0.99 14.34
C VAL A 362 -11.78 -2.26 14.64
N ILE A 363 -11.63 -2.58 15.92
CA ILE A 363 -11.01 -3.83 16.33
C ILE A 363 -12.06 -4.92 16.11
N GLU A 364 -11.87 -5.72 15.07
CA GLU A 364 -12.70 -6.88 14.75
C GLU A 364 -12.29 -8.12 15.55
#